data_AF-A0A969SP04-F1
#
_entry.id   AF-A0A969SP04-F1
#
_cell.length_a   1.000
_cell.length_b   1.000
_cell.length_c   1.000
_cell.angle_alpha   90.00
_cell.angle_beta   90.00
_cell.angle_gamma   90.00
#
_symmetry.space_group_name_H-M   'P 1'
#
loop_
_entity.id
_entity.type
_entity.pdbx_description
1 polymer ?
#
loop_
_entity_poly.entity_id
_entity_poly.type
_entity_poly.pdbx_seq_one_letter_code
_entity_poly.pdbx_strand_id
1 'polypeptide(L)'
;MKTAFRHPNPSLQSSWNYAQLGLLIFPLIPFIGAVGIVLAILGAWFTQYRTIIRRPLHWGFVLLSVLMLVTVSFAYNKTVAFLGLFNFLPFFFVFASFSTLIQTPAQLRQMSWILVLSSLPVVILGFGQLFLNWSFKIRILWFVVEWEIEPGGQPLGRMASVFMYANILAGYLMIVFILGIGLWVEATGV
;
A
#
# COMPACT_ATOMS: atom_id res chain seq x y z
N MET A 1 19.30 2.80 19.72
CA MET A 1 18.15 2.71 18.78
C MET A 1 17.55 4.10 18.57
N LYS A 2 17.82 4.79 17.46
CA LYS A 2 17.07 6.00 17.11
C LYS A 2 15.67 5.55 16.67
N THR A 3 14.64 6.09 17.31
CA THR A 3 13.26 5.59 17.22
C THR A 3 12.73 5.72 15.80
N ALA A 4 12.41 4.60 15.14
CA ALA A 4 11.83 4.59 13.79
C ALA A 4 10.43 5.26 13.73
N PHE A 5 9.84 5.55 14.89
CA PHE A 5 8.65 6.37 15.04
C PHE A 5 8.90 7.86 14.80
N ARG A 6 10.14 8.35 14.99
CA ARG A 6 10.50 9.74 14.73
C ARG A 6 11.17 9.84 13.36
N HIS A 7 10.61 10.69 12.52
CA HIS A 7 11.17 11.05 11.24
C HIS A 7 12.43 11.92 11.45
N PRO A 8 13.54 11.69 10.73
CA PRO A 8 14.78 12.46 10.88
C PRO A 8 14.58 13.96 10.65
N ASN A 9 13.69 14.31 9.72
CA ASN A 9 13.23 15.68 9.50
C ASN A 9 11.90 15.94 10.23
N PRO A 10 11.85 16.82 11.25
CA PRO A 10 10.63 17.11 12.01
C PRO A 10 9.46 17.61 11.17
N SER A 11 9.72 18.34 10.08
CA SER A 11 8.63 18.87 9.23
C SER A 11 7.84 17.77 8.51
N LEU A 12 8.43 16.58 8.36
CA LEU A 12 7.80 15.42 7.73
C LEU A 12 7.19 14.45 8.76
N GLN A 13 7.26 14.74 10.06
CA GLN A 13 6.77 13.83 11.10
C GLN A 13 5.28 13.52 10.95
N SER A 14 4.47 14.53 10.64
CA SER A 14 3.01 14.34 10.47
C SER A 14 2.71 13.41 9.30
N SER A 15 3.34 13.66 8.14
CA SER A 15 3.23 12.80 6.96
C SER A 15 3.73 11.38 7.22
N TRP A 16 4.80 11.22 8.01
CA TRP A 16 5.29 9.92 8.42
C TRP A 16 4.27 9.15 9.29
N ASN A 17 3.65 9.83 10.26
CA ASN A 17 2.61 9.22 11.09
C ASN A 17 1.39 8.79 10.25
N TYR A 18 0.96 9.63 9.29
CA TYR A 18 -0.13 9.27 8.38
C TYR A 18 0.23 8.08 7.48
N ALA A 19 1.48 7.99 7.02
CA ALA A 19 1.94 6.83 6.25
C ALA A 19 1.89 5.55 7.08
N GLN A 20 2.37 5.61 8.34
CA GLN A 20 2.35 4.46 9.25
C GLN A 20 0.93 3.99 9.58
N LEU A 21 0.05 4.91 9.95
CA LEU A 21 -1.35 4.60 10.25
C LEU A 21 -2.10 4.12 9.02
N GLY A 22 -1.89 4.79 7.87
CA GLY A 22 -2.47 4.41 6.60
C GLY A 22 -2.09 2.97 6.23
N LEU A 23 -0.81 2.62 6.28
CA LEU A 23 -0.32 1.27 6.00
C LEU A 23 -0.85 0.21 6.98
N LEU A 24 -0.98 0.56 8.26
CA LEU A 24 -1.51 -0.37 9.27
C LEU A 24 -2.98 -0.72 9.01
N ILE A 25 -3.77 0.28 8.62
CA ILE A 25 -5.22 0.16 8.44
C ILE A 25 -5.56 -0.38 7.05
N PHE A 26 -4.76 -0.08 6.02
CA PHE A 26 -5.05 -0.34 4.62
C PHE A 26 -5.48 -1.78 4.30
N PRO A 27 -4.82 -2.85 4.82
CA PRO A 27 -5.23 -4.22 4.52
C PRO A 27 -6.61 -4.59 5.07
N LEU A 28 -7.07 -3.90 6.12
CA LEU A 28 -8.36 -4.17 6.76
C LEU A 28 -9.45 -3.24 6.24
N ILE A 29 -9.16 -1.95 6.10
CA ILE A 29 -10.11 -0.94 5.63
C ILE A 29 -9.41 -0.11 4.54
N PRO A 30 -9.43 -0.56 3.27
CA PRO A 30 -8.66 0.04 2.19
C PRO A 30 -8.93 1.53 2.01
N PHE A 31 -10.18 1.97 2.13
CA PHE A 31 -10.53 3.38 1.95
C PHE A 31 -9.88 4.28 3.01
N ILE A 32 -10.03 3.95 4.31
CA ILE A 32 -9.44 4.73 5.41
C ILE A 32 -7.91 4.69 5.32
N GLY A 33 -7.33 3.52 5.05
CA GLY A 33 -5.90 3.39 4.85
C GLY A 33 -5.39 4.24 3.69
N ALA A 34 -6.11 4.25 2.56
CA ALA A 34 -5.79 5.03 1.38
C ALA A 34 -5.83 6.53 1.68
N VAL A 35 -6.83 7.02 2.42
CA VAL A 35 -6.89 8.42 2.87
C VAL A 35 -5.63 8.78 3.68
N GLY A 36 -5.23 7.94 4.63
CA GLY A 36 -3.99 8.13 5.40
C GLY A 36 -2.75 8.22 4.50
N ILE A 37 -2.62 7.30 3.53
CA ILE A 37 -1.51 7.29 2.57
C ILE A 37 -1.53 8.55 1.69
N VAL A 38 -2.70 8.97 1.20
CA VAL A 38 -2.84 10.19 0.38
C VAL A 38 -2.46 11.44 1.18
N LEU A 39 -2.90 11.56 2.43
CA LEU A 39 -2.50 12.67 3.30
C LEU A 39 -0.99 12.69 3.55
N ALA A 40 -0.38 11.52 3.72
CA ALA A 40 1.07 11.40 3.85
C ALA A 40 1.81 11.89 2.59
N ILE A 41 1.36 11.44 1.42
CA ILE A 41 1.94 11.81 0.12
C ILE A 41 1.81 13.30 -0.14
N LEU A 42 0.61 13.88 0.07
CA LEU A 42 0.37 15.30 -0.14
C LEU A 42 1.19 16.16 0.82
N GLY A 43 1.21 15.81 2.11
CA GLY A 43 2.02 16.53 3.10
C GLY A 43 3.52 16.47 2.78
N ALA A 44 4.02 15.31 2.36
CA ALA A 44 5.41 15.14 1.92
C ALA A 44 5.72 15.97 0.68
N TRP A 45 4.82 15.95 -0.31
CA TRP A 45 4.94 16.72 -1.55
C TRP A 45 5.02 18.22 -1.27
N PHE A 46 4.07 18.78 -0.51
CA PHE A 46 4.07 20.21 -0.21
C PHE A 46 5.29 20.65 0.61
N THR A 47 5.78 19.79 1.51
CA THR A 47 6.94 20.09 2.36
C THR A 47 8.27 19.98 1.60
N GLN A 48 8.40 19.03 0.67
CA GLN A 48 9.66 18.69 -0.01
C GLN A 48 9.62 18.86 -1.53
N TYR A 49 8.66 19.61 -2.08
CA TYR A 49 8.45 19.79 -3.51
C TYR A 49 9.74 20.10 -4.30
N ARG A 50 10.55 21.05 -3.79
CA ARG A 50 11.81 21.46 -4.42
C ARG A 50 12.81 20.30 -4.52
N THR A 51 12.88 19.48 -3.47
CA THR A 51 13.74 18.28 -3.43
C THR A 51 13.24 17.24 -4.42
N ILE A 52 11.93 17.06 -4.53
CA ILE A 52 11.31 16.08 -5.43
C ILE A 52 11.57 16.45 -6.90
N ILE A 53 11.32 17.70 -7.30
CA ILE A 53 11.49 18.12 -8.70
C ILE A 53 12.95 18.16 -9.17
N ARG A 54 13.91 18.31 -8.25
CA ARG A 54 15.34 18.37 -8.60
C ARG A 54 16.00 17.01 -8.78
N ARG A 55 15.33 15.90 -8.41
CA ARG A 55 15.91 14.56 -8.52
C ARG A 55 15.83 14.02 -9.96
N PRO A 56 16.96 13.59 -10.58
CA PRO A 56 16.98 13.12 -11.96
C PRO A 56 16.13 11.85 -12.16
N LEU A 57 16.05 10.98 -11.16
CA LEU A 57 15.20 9.79 -11.20
C LEU A 57 13.73 10.14 -11.44
N HIS A 58 13.23 11.23 -10.84
CA HIS A 58 11.83 11.65 -10.99
C HIS A 58 11.57 12.23 -12.38
N TRP A 59 12.56 12.87 -13.00
CA TRP A 59 12.48 13.26 -14.42
C TRP A 59 12.40 12.05 -15.35
N GLY A 60 13.05 10.93 -15.00
CA GLY A 60 12.85 9.66 -15.68
C GLY A 60 11.39 9.20 -15.65
N PHE A 61 10.72 9.30 -14.49
CA PHE A 61 9.29 8.99 -14.40
C PHE A 61 8.42 9.98 -15.17
N VAL A 62 8.76 11.27 -15.19
CA VAL A 62 8.04 12.27 -16.00
C VAL A 62 8.16 11.93 -17.49
N LEU A 63 9.37 11.66 -17.97
CA LEU A 63 9.60 11.27 -19.36
C LEU A 63 8.83 9.99 -19.72
N LEU A 64 8.90 8.96 -18.87
CA LEU A 64 8.16 7.72 -19.06
C LEU A 64 6.64 7.97 -19.08
N SER A 65 6.13 8.84 -18.20
CA SER A 65 4.71 9.21 -18.17
C SER A 65 4.27 9.88 -19.48
N VAL A 66 5.08 10.80 -20.00
CA VAL A 66 4.83 11.47 -21.28
C VAL A 66 4.84 10.45 -22.42
N LEU A 67 5.84 9.55 -22.46
CA LEU A 67 5.90 8.49 -23.46
C LEU A 67 4.66 7.59 -23.39
N MET A 68 4.21 7.22 -22.19
CA MET A 68 3.00 6.41 -22.01
C MET A 68 1.73 7.15 -22.47
N LEU A 69 1.61 8.45 -22.22
CA LEU A 69 0.49 9.25 -22.73
C LEU A 69 0.45 9.28 -24.26
N VAL A 70 1.63 9.42 -24.88
CA VAL A 70 1.77 9.38 -26.33
C VAL A 70 1.37 7.99 -26.86
N THR A 71 1.89 6.90 -26.30
CA THR A 71 1.59 5.54 -26.79
C THR A 71 0.11 5.17 -26.63
N VAL A 72 -0.51 5.52 -25.50
CA VAL A 72 -1.94 5.29 -25.25
C VAL A 72 -2.81 6.04 -26.24
N SER A 73 -2.37 7.20 -26.73
CA SER A 73 -3.09 7.98 -27.76
C SER A 73 -3.20 7.26 -29.11
N PHE A 74 -2.29 6.31 -29.39
CA PHE A 74 -2.27 5.47 -30.59
C PHE A 74 -2.81 4.05 -30.34
N ALA A 75 -3.29 3.73 -29.13
CA ALA A 75 -3.80 2.40 -28.82
C ALA A 75 -5.09 2.07 -29.59
N TYR A 76 -5.23 0.81 -29.99
CA TYR A 76 -6.45 0.29 -30.66
C TYR A 76 -7.71 0.53 -29.81
N ASN A 77 -7.62 0.26 -28.50
CA ASN A 77 -8.68 0.60 -27.55
C ASN A 77 -8.17 1.65 -26.56
N LYS A 78 -8.37 2.92 -26.91
CA LYS A 78 -7.92 4.07 -26.12
C LYS A 78 -8.52 4.09 -24.73
N THR A 79 -9.81 3.76 -24.59
CA THR A 79 -10.51 3.80 -23.30
C THR A 79 -9.88 2.86 -22.28
N VAL A 80 -9.63 1.60 -22.67
CA VAL A 80 -8.99 0.61 -21.79
C VAL A 80 -7.54 1.01 -21.50
N ALA A 81 -6.83 1.52 -22.49
CA ALA A 81 -5.45 1.95 -22.34
C ALA A 81 -5.30 3.15 -21.38
N PHE A 82 -6.19 4.16 -21.47
CA PHE A 82 -6.23 5.28 -20.52
C PHE A 82 -6.64 4.83 -19.12
N LEU A 83 -7.55 3.86 -18.99
CA LEU A 83 -7.93 3.29 -17.69
C LEU A 83 -6.76 2.53 -17.05
N GLY A 84 -5.97 1.80 -17.84
CA GLY A 84 -4.71 1.21 -17.39
C GLY A 84 -3.71 2.28 -16.92
N LEU A 85 -3.60 3.38 -17.67
CA LEU A 85 -2.72 4.49 -17.32
C LEU A 85 -3.12 5.18 -16.01
N PHE A 86 -4.42 5.38 -15.77
CA PHE A 86 -4.95 5.92 -14.52
C PHE A 86 -4.66 5.01 -13.33
N ASN A 87 -4.64 3.69 -13.54
CA ASN A 87 -4.23 2.73 -12.51
C ASN A 87 -2.72 2.66 -12.30
N PHE A 88 -1.89 3.25 -13.16
CA PHE A 88 -0.43 3.10 -13.12
C PHE A 88 0.30 4.38 -12.73
N LEU A 89 0.02 5.51 -13.39
CA LEU A 89 0.73 6.78 -13.17
C LEU A 89 0.67 7.31 -11.73
N PRO A 90 -0.43 7.17 -10.97
CA PRO A 90 -0.45 7.61 -9.58
C PRO A 90 0.66 6.98 -8.73
N PHE A 91 1.13 5.77 -9.07
CA PHE A 91 2.21 5.12 -8.34
C PHE A 91 3.57 5.80 -8.51
N PHE A 92 3.82 6.54 -9.60
CA PHE A 92 5.02 7.37 -9.73
C PHE A 92 4.99 8.54 -8.76
N PHE A 93 3.82 9.13 -8.54
CA PHE A 93 3.64 10.18 -7.55
C PHE A 93 3.80 9.67 -6.13
N VAL A 94 3.21 8.51 -5.83
CA VAL A 94 3.40 7.78 -4.57
C VAL A 94 4.90 7.57 -4.33
N PHE A 95 5.62 7.00 -5.31
CA PHE A 95 7.05 6.73 -5.19
C PHE A 95 7.85 8.01 -4.95
N ALA A 96 7.60 9.07 -5.73
CA ALA A 96 8.32 10.34 -5.62
C ALA A 96 8.16 10.96 -4.21
N SER A 97 6.95 10.95 -3.66
CA SER A 97 6.69 11.46 -2.30
C SER A 97 7.27 10.56 -1.21
N PHE A 98 7.05 9.24 -1.30
CA PHE A 98 7.61 8.29 -0.32
C PHE A 98 9.15 8.27 -0.34
N SER A 99 9.80 8.57 -1.47
CA SER A 99 11.26 8.73 -1.54
C SER A 99 11.82 9.86 -0.68
N THR A 100 10.96 10.77 -0.21
CA THR A 100 11.33 11.84 0.74
C THR A 100 10.97 11.51 2.19
N LEU A 101 9.98 10.63 2.41
CA LEU A 101 9.61 10.11 3.72
C LEU A 101 10.53 8.98 4.18
N ILE A 102 10.97 8.12 3.26
CA ILE A 102 11.86 7.01 3.55
C ILE A 102 13.30 7.48 3.32
N GLN A 103 13.98 7.81 4.42
CA GLN A 103 15.35 8.34 4.41
C GLN A 103 16.36 7.38 5.05
N THR A 104 15.87 6.40 5.80
CA THR A 104 16.72 5.48 6.57
C THR A 104 16.24 4.04 6.48
N PRO A 105 17.14 3.03 6.58
CA PRO A 105 16.74 1.63 6.65
C PRO A 105 15.80 1.33 7.82
N ALA A 106 15.94 2.05 8.95
CA ALA A 106 15.07 1.89 10.10
C ALA A 106 13.59 2.20 9.79
N GLN A 107 13.31 3.13 8.87
CA GLN A 107 11.96 3.44 8.42
C GLN A 107 11.37 2.34 7.54
N LEU A 108 12.17 1.74 6.65
CA LEU A 108 11.76 0.57 5.86
C LEU A 108 11.44 -0.63 6.76
N ARG A 109 12.28 -0.87 7.77
CA ARG A 109 12.05 -1.89 8.78
C ARG A 109 10.74 -1.66 9.53
N GLN A 110 10.45 -0.42 9.91
CA GLN A 110 9.21 -0.06 10.59
C GLN A 110 7.98 -0.30 9.70
N MET A 111 8.03 0.08 8.43
CA MET A 111 6.95 -0.21 7.47
C MET A 111 6.73 -1.71 7.30
N SER A 112 7.83 -2.48 7.24
CA SER A 112 7.78 -3.93 7.14
C SER A 112 7.09 -4.55 8.36
N TRP A 113 7.45 -4.12 9.57
CA TRP A 113 6.77 -4.54 10.80
C TRP A 113 5.29 -4.18 10.81
N ILE A 114 4.92 -2.98 10.36
CA ILE A 114 3.51 -2.56 10.26
C ILE A 114 2.73 -3.51 9.36
N LEU A 115 3.28 -3.85 8.19
CA LEU A 115 2.63 -4.77 7.24
C LEU A 115 2.47 -6.17 7.84
N VAL A 116 3.51 -6.72 8.47
CA VAL A 116 3.46 -8.03 9.14
C VAL A 116 2.44 -8.03 10.29
N LEU A 117 2.38 -6.97 11.09
CA LEU A 117 1.40 -6.88 12.17
C LEU A 117 -0.03 -6.75 11.63
N SER A 118 -0.24 -5.96 10.57
CA SER A 118 -1.55 -5.80 9.93
C SER A 118 -2.03 -7.08 9.23
N SER A 119 -1.13 -7.99 8.83
CA SER A 119 -1.53 -9.25 8.21
C SER A 119 -2.12 -10.25 9.21
N LEU A 120 -1.81 -10.13 10.51
CA LEU A 120 -2.34 -11.04 11.53
C LEU A 120 -3.88 -11.10 11.52
N PRO A 121 -4.62 -9.98 11.67
CA PRO A 121 -6.07 -10.01 11.60
C PRO A 121 -6.59 -10.46 10.23
N VAL A 122 -5.92 -10.11 9.13
CA VAL A 122 -6.28 -10.59 7.79
C VAL A 122 -6.21 -12.13 7.71
N VAL A 123 -5.14 -12.73 8.22
CA VAL A 123 -4.97 -14.17 8.21
C VAL A 123 -5.97 -14.86 9.14
N ILE A 124 -6.21 -14.31 10.32
CA ILE A 124 -7.22 -14.81 11.27
C ILE A 124 -8.61 -14.80 10.61
N LEU A 125 -9.00 -13.70 9.96
CA LEU A 125 -10.30 -13.57 9.29
C LEU A 125 -10.46 -14.57 8.13
N GLY A 126 -9.42 -14.77 7.32
CA GLY A 126 -9.51 -15.73 6.22
C GLY A 126 -9.46 -17.20 6.69
N PHE A 127 -8.76 -17.51 7.79
CA PHE A 127 -8.88 -18.83 8.40
C PHE A 127 -10.28 -19.07 8.97
N GLY A 128 -10.85 -18.07 9.65
CA GLY A 128 -12.24 -18.12 10.10
C GLY A 128 -13.22 -18.30 8.94
N GLN A 129 -12.99 -17.61 7.81
CA GLN A 129 -13.81 -17.76 6.59
C GLN A 129 -13.78 -19.19 6.06
N LEU A 130 -12.62 -19.85 6.00
CA LEU A 130 -12.48 -21.20 5.44
C LEU A 130 -12.88 -22.31 6.39
N PHE A 131 -12.45 -22.25 7.65
CA PHE A 131 -12.58 -23.37 8.59
C PHE A 131 -13.78 -23.25 9.52
N LEU A 132 -14.21 -22.02 9.82
CA LEU A 132 -15.28 -21.74 10.77
C LEU A 132 -16.54 -21.18 10.09
N ASN A 133 -16.57 -21.13 8.76
CA ASN A 133 -17.63 -20.53 7.95
C ASN A 133 -17.98 -19.10 8.41
N TRP A 134 -16.99 -18.32 8.85
CA TRP A 134 -17.23 -16.92 9.18
C TRP A 134 -17.67 -16.15 7.94
N SER A 135 -18.82 -15.48 8.06
CA SER A 135 -19.37 -14.63 7.02
C SER A 135 -19.86 -13.33 7.64
N PHE A 136 -19.38 -12.21 7.12
CA PHE A 136 -19.74 -10.89 7.62
C PHE A 136 -20.06 -9.96 6.44
N LYS A 137 -21.11 -9.16 6.60
CA LYS A 137 -21.45 -8.09 5.67
C LYS A 137 -21.67 -6.82 6.45
N ILE A 138 -20.60 -6.06 6.67
CA ILE A 138 -20.64 -4.77 7.37
C ILE A 138 -20.37 -3.69 6.33
N ARG A 139 -21.34 -2.81 6.14
CA ARG A 139 -21.25 -1.67 5.22
C ARG A 139 -21.61 -0.39 5.98
N ILE A 140 -20.61 0.43 6.29
CA ILE A 140 -20.79 1.70 7.04
C ILE A 140 -20.39 2.84 6.11
N LEU A 141 -21.39 3.61 5.65
CA LEU A 141 -21.32 4.44 4.45
C LEU A 141 -20.78 3.63 3.27
N TRP A 142 -21.60 3.43 2.24
CA TRP A 142 -21.34 2.51 1.12
C TRP A 142 -19.94 2.54 0.46
N PHE A 143 -19.11 3.56 0.69
CA PHE A 143 -17.73 3.68 0.21
C PHE A 143 -16.64 3.72 1.31
N VAL A 144 -16.98 3.84 2.59
CA VAL A 144 -15.99 4.10 3.68
C VAL A 144 -15.53 2.82 4.36
N VAL A 145 -16.47 1.96 4.75
CA VAL A 145 -16.17 0.64 5.32
C VAL A 145 -17.02 -0.39 4.61
N GLU A 146 -16.36 -1.28 3.89
CA GLU A 146 -16.95 -2.43 3.25
C GLU A 146 -16.17 -3.68 3.70
N TRP A 147 -16.73 -4.38 4.67
CA TRP A 147 -16.28 -5.71 5.07
C TRP A 147 -17.28 -6.72 4.55
N GLU A 148 -16.94 -7.28 3.40
CA GLU A 148 -17.68 -8.39 2.81
C GLU A 148 -16.77 -9.62 2.84
N ILE A 149 -17.08 -10.54 3.76
CA ILE A 149 -16.42 -11.84 3.84
C ILE A 149 -17.46 -12.85 3.36
N GLU A 150 -17.32 -13.25 2.09
CA GLU A 150 -18.19 -14.24 1.50
C GLU A 150 -17.91 -15.64 2.07
N PRO A 151 -18.94 -16.44 2.39
CA PRO A 151 -18.75 -17.80 2.88
C PRO A 151 -17.94 -18.65 1.89
N GLY A 152 -16.90 -19.35 2.36
CA GLY A 152 -16.10 -20.24 1.52
C GLY A 152 -15.14 -19.56 0.54
N GLY A 153 -15.16 -18.22 0.45
CA GLY A 153 -14.23 -17.41 -0.33
C GLY A 153 -14.45 -17.41 -1.85
N GLN A 154 -13.64 -16.59 -2.53
CA GLN A 154 -13.74 -16.38 -3.98
C GLN A 154 -12.39 -16.63 -4.68
N PRO A 155 -12.31 -17.64 -5.58
CA PRO A 155 -13.33 -18.65 -5.86
C PRO A 155 -13.52 -19.62 -4.69
N LEU A 156 -14.68 -20.31 -4.66
CA LEU A 156 -15.07 -21.23 -3.58
C LEU A 156 -13.96 -22.22 -3.21
N GLY A 157 -13.76 -22.38 -1.90
CA GLY A 157 -12.72 -23.25 -1.33
C GLY A 157 -11.34 -22.59 -1.23
N ARG A 158 -11.19 -21.32 -1.62
CA ARG A 158 -9.93 -20.56 -1.48
C ARG A 158 -10.13 -19.36 -0.57
N MET A 159 -9.20 -19.18 0.37
CA MET A 159 -9.20 -18.07 1.31
C MET A 159 -9.17 -16.73 0.55
N ALA A 160 -10.09 -15.82 0.86
CA ALA A 160 -10.10 -14.46 0.32
C ALA A 160 -9.99 -13.41 1.44
N SER A 161 -10.37 -13.76 2.68
CA SER A 161 -10.39 -12.87 3.85
C SER A 161 -11.23 -11.61 3.56
N VAL A 162 -10.75 -10.45 4.00
CA VAL A 162 -11.29 -9.11 3.70
C VAL A 162 -11.03 -8.66 2.27
N PHE A 163 -10.35 -9.47 1.44
CA PHE A 163 -10.19 -9.20 0.02
C PHE A 163 -11.29 -9.88 -0.77
N MET A 164 -11.68 -9.25 -1.88
CA MET A 164 -12.68 -9.78 -2.80
C MET A 164 -12.24 -11.10 -3.44
N TYR A 165 -10.95 -11.31 -3.69
CA TYR A 165 -10.45 -12.51 -4.37
C TYR A 165 -9.20 -13.11 -3.71
N ALA A 166 -9.11 -14.44 -3.73
CA ALA A 166 -7.98 -15.20 -3.21
C ALA A 166 -6.63 -14.82 -3.87
N ASN A 167 -6.64 -14.42 -5.14
CA ASN A 167 -5.42 -13.98 -5.82
C ASN A 167 -4.88 -12.66 -5.26
N ILE A 168 -5.76 -11.75 -4.83
CA ILE A 168 -5.35 -10.49 -4.21
C ILE A 168 -4.76 -10.77 -2.83
N LEU A 169 -5.43 -11.62 -2.03
CA LEU A 169 -4.91 -12.06 -0.74
C LEU A 169 -3.54 -12.74 -0.90
N ALA A 170 -3.39 -13.65 -1.87
CA ALA A 170 -2.12 -14.35 -2.11
C ALA A 170 -0.99 -13.38 -2.48
N GLY A 171 -1.26 -12.40 -3.35
CA GLY A 171 -0.30 -11.35 -3.69
C GLY A 171 0.13 -10.52 -2.47
N TYR A 172 -0.84 -10.12 -1.63
CA TYR A 172 -0.58 -9.43 -0.38
C TYR A 172 0.27 -10.26 0.58
N LEU A 173 -0.13 -11.51 0.85
CA LEU A 173 0.59 -12.39 1.78
C LEU A 173 1.99 -12.75 1.28
N MET A 174 2.20 -12.87 -0.04
CA MET A 174 3.53 -13.09 -0.60
C MET A 174 4.48 -11.93 -0.27
N ILE A 175 4.02 -10.68 -0.41
CA ILE A 175 4.82 -9.50 -0.06
C ILE A 175 5.12 -9.51 1.44
N VAL A 176 4.10 -9.71 2.28
CA VAL A 176 4.26 -9.74 3.74
C VAL A 176 5.19 -10.86 4.18
N PHE A 177 5.10 -12.04 3.55
CA PHE A 177 5.95 -13.18 3.86
C PHE A 177 7.42 -12.88 3.59
N ILE A 178 7.74 -12.30 2.43
CA ILE A 178 9.12 -11.91 2.08
C ILE A 178 9.64 -10.86 3.07
N LEU A 179 8.83 -9.87 3.42
CA LEU A 179 9.20 -8.86 4.42
C LEU A 179 9.42 -9.49 5.80
N GLY A 180 8.56 -10.41 6.21
CA GLY A 180 8.67 -11.16 7.47
C GLY A 180 9.94 -12.00 7.55
N ILE A 181 10.30 -12.70 6.46
CA ILE A 181 11.58 -13.41 6.36
C ILE A 181 12.75 -12.43 6.51
N GLY A 182 12.72 -11.30 5.78
CA GLY A 182 13.79 -10.31 5.87
C GLY A 182 13.99 -9.76 7.29
N LEU A 183 12.89 -9.47 7.99
CA LEU A 183 12.91 -9.05 9.39
C LEU A 183 13.43 -10.14 10.33
N TRP A 184 13.07 -11.40 10.08
CA TRP A 184 13.54 -12.53 10.87
C TRP A 184 15.04 -12.73 10.72
N VAL A 185 15.55 -12.72 9.48
CA VAL A 185 16.98 -12.80 9.16
C VAL A 185 17.76 -11.65 9.81
N GLU A 186 17.26 -10.41 9.71
CA GLU A 186 17.88 -9.25 10.38
C GLU A 186 17.95 -9.45 11.91
N ALA A 187 16.92 -10.04 12.53
CA ALA A 187 16.84 -10.25 13.96
C ALA A 187 17.74 -11.39 14.47
N THR A 188 17.94 -12.44 13.67
CA THR A 188 18.76 -13.61 14.06
C THR A 188 20.22 -13.50 13.62
N GLY A 189 20.55 -12.58 12.71
CA GLY A 189 21.93 -12.34 12.26
C GLY A 189 22.55 -13.50 11.47
N VAL A 190 21.71 -14.39 10.93
CA VAL A 190 22.10 -15.51 10.04
C VAL A 190 22.21 -15.03 8.61
#